data_AF-A0A2N0VEV2-F1
#
_entry.id   AF-A0A2N0VEV2-F1
#
_cell.length_a   1.000
_cell.length_b   1.000
_cell.length_c   1.000
_cell.angle_alpha   90.00
_cell.angle_beta   90.00
_cell.angle_gamma   90.00
#
_symmetry.space_group_name_H-M   'P 1'
#
loop_
_entity.id
_entity.type
_entity.pdbx_description
1 polymer ?
#
loop_
_entity_poly.entity_id
_entity_poly.type
_entity_poly.pdbx_seq_one_letter_code
_entity_poly.pdbx_strand_id
1 'polypeptide(L)'
;MWFKKKKQTDTGYFSQQWMNDWKDNLNESDTYSHHGKNWNTFVILKFDILPDRLKNFEAEGIYLDLNYGKCESIRYATKEDEDISDIILKAQEKTWIKLIEQKSDPTKQIMMGKVKLEKGSLVLLSTQRKAAMTLIECAPALQNGTQHKEHSPVNKTEQVLSKTHYKTTSSGLDHDSFPMKLFQKAKQFGIWNPSEIDLPTDKEHWKNLSNEEKEIIYHLISIFMAGEEAVTTDLLPLINIIAREGRLEEEIYLTSFLWEEAKHVEFFSLYKNNVLNQIPDPTKYHKPFYKVIFYEKLPRAMAQLHVDNSPESILKASITYNMIVEGTLAETGYAAFYNMLEKEDLLPGLREGITKLKMDESRHIAYGLFLINRILDENPKLTHYAEEELTTLLNDATNIIHEIFEPYEEVPFGLEKEWFLEYAIKQFQARIQKLGLK
;
A
#
# COMPACT_ATOMS: atom_id res chain seq x y z
N MET A 1 51.60 7.53 9.98
CA MET A 1 50.37 7.79 10.75
C MET A 1 50.10 9.29 10.77
N TRP A 2 49.08 9.78 10.09
CA TRP A 2 48.58 11.15 10.28
C TRP A 2 47.06 11.13 10.19
N PHE A 3 46.41 11.05 11.36
CA PHE A 3 44.98 11.27 11.48
C PHE A 3 44.73 12.78 11.50
N LYS A 4 44.15 13.33 10.43
CA LYS A 4 43.56 14.68 10.45
C LYS A 4 42.33 14.66 11.35
N LYS A 5 42.35 15.40 12.47
CA LYS A 5 41.15 15.74 13.25
C LYS A 5 40.15 16.43 12.32
N LYS A 6 38.98 15.83 12.11
CA LYS A 6 37.83 16.47 11.45
C LYS A 6 37.41 17.66 12.31
N LYS A 7 37.45 18.87 11.75
CA LYS A 7 36.74 20.05 12.30
C LYS A 7 35.25 19.71 12.30
N GLN A 8 34.64 19.70 13.48
CA GLN A 8 33.20 19.49 13.64
C GLN A 8 32.49 20.78 13.26
N THR A 9 31.65 20.71 12.23
CA THR A 9 30.80 21.82 11.77
C THR A 9 29.70 22.06 12.80
N ASP A 10 29.57 23.29 13.27
CA ASP A 10 28.45 23.71 14.11
C ASP A 10 27.17 23.66 13.28
N THR A 11 26.20 22.85 13.71
CA THR A 11 24.98 22.59 12.94
C THR A 11 23.83 23.51 13.36
N GLY A 12 23.97 24.28 14.45
CA GLY A 12 22.94 25.13 15.04
C GLY A 12 21.76 24.38 15.70
N TYR A 13 21.55 23.10 15.34
CA TYR A 13 20.54 22.22 15.94
C TYR A 13 20.81 21.99 17.43
N PHE A 14 19.73 21.89 18.21
CA PHE A 14 19.77 21.71 19.67
C PHE A 14 20.43 22.85 20.46
N SER A 15 20.59 24.03 19.87
CA SER A 15 20.96 25.24 20.62
C SER A 15 19.77 25.74 21.46
N GLN A 16 20.03 26.58 22.46
CA GLN A 16 18.96 27.17 23.29
C GLN A 16 17.95 27.94 22.44
N GLN A 17 18.43 28.71 21.45
CA GLN A 17 17.55 29.43 20.53
C GLN A 17 16.69 28.47 19.71
N TRP A 18 17.30 27.43 19.14
CA TRP A 18 16.58 26.43 18.35
C TRP A 18 15.49 25.69 19.16
N MET A 19 15.77 25.38 20.42
CA MET A 19 14.78 24.76 21.32
C MET A 19 13.63 25.72 21.65
N ASN A 20 13.91 27.00 21.85
CA ASN A 20 12.88 28.02 22.05
C ASN A 20 11.99 28.14 20.80
N ASP A 21 12.59 28.25 19.61
CA ASP A 21 11.87 28.33 18.34
C ASP A 21 10.98 27.08 18.12
N TRP A 22 11.48 25.89 18.50
CA TRP A 22 10.70 24.66 18.42
C TRP A 22 9.49 24.67 19.36
N LYS A 23 9.67 25.14 20.60
CA LYS A 23 8.58 25.28 21.56
C LYS A 23 7.50 26.24 21.04
N ASP A 24 7.90 27.38 20.50
CA ASP A 24 6.97 28.38 19.98
C ASP A 24 6.20 27.81 18.78
N ASN A 25 6.88 27.15 17.84
CA ASN A 25 6.24 26.46 16.70
C ASN A 25 5.22 25.39 17.14
N LEU A 26 5.49 24.66 18.23
CA LEU A 26 4.54 23.66 18.76
C LEU A 26 3.29 24.33 19.31
N ASN A 27 3.45 25.42 20.06
CA ASN A 27 2.35 26.13 20.69
C ASN A 27 1.51 26.98 19.72
N GLU A 28 2.07 27.34 18.57
CA GLU A 28 1.36 28.01 17.47
C GLU A 28 0.68 27.03 16.49
N SER A 29 0.95 25.73 16.58
CA SER A 29 0.45 24.71 15.64
C SER A 29 -0.92 24.15 16.05
N ASP A 30 -1.97 24.52 15.31
CA ASP A 30 -3.32 23.94 15.46
C ASP A 30 -3.32 22.42 15.28
N THR A 31 -2.48 21.92 14.38
CA THR A 31 -2.28 20.49 14.14
C THR A 31 -1.69 19.77 15.34
N TYR A 32 -0.70 20.36 16.01
CA TYR A 32 -0.10 19.78 17.22
C TYR A 32 -1.08 19.85 18.39
N SER A 33 -1.76 20.99 18.55
CA SER A 33 -2.83 21.17 19.54
C SER A 33 -3.92 20.10 19.40
N HIS A 34 -4.37 19.82 18.18
CA HIS A 34 -5.39 18.82 17.91
C HIS A 34 -4.92 17.38 18.16
N HIS A 35 -3.76 16.99 17.62
CA HIS A 35 -3.27 15.61 17.74
C HIS A 35 -2.67 15.30 19.11
N GLY A 36 -2.04 16.28 19.75
CA GLY A 36 -1.43 16.18 21.08
C GLY A 36 -2.41 16.34 22.24
N LYS A 37 -3.70 16.62 22.00
CA LYS A 37 -4.71 16.89 23.04
C LYS A 37 -4.85 15.80 24.12
N ASN A 38 -4.45 14.57 23.82
CA ASN A 38 -4.49 13.42 24.74
C ASN A 38 -3.08 12.96 25.13
N TRP A 39 -2.06 13.76 24.85
CA TRP A 39 -0.66 13.46 25.13
C TRP A 39 -0.16 14.37 26.24
N ASN A 40 0.00 13.81 27.44
CA ASN A 40 0.54 14.47 28.62
C ASN A 40 1.68 13.61 29.16
N THR A 41 2.91 14.06 28.99
CA THR A 41 4.09 13.26 29.32
C THR A 41 5.37 14.10 29.29
N PHE A 42 6.39 13.60 29.95
CA PHE A 42 7.74 14.13 29.88
C PHE A 42 8.63 13.23 29.00
N VAL A 43 9.28 13.83 28.00
CA VAL A 43 10.12 13.12 27.02
C VAL A 43 11.55 13.61 27.10
N ILE A 44 12.52 12.69 27.13
CA ILE A 44 13.94 13.01 26.93
C ILE A 44 14.44 12.43 25.61
N LEU A 45 15.08 13.27 24.81
CA LEU A 45 15.85 12.90 23.62
C LEU A 45 17.35 12.90 23.96
N LYS A 46 17.90 11.72 24.21
CA LYS A 46 19.32 11.49 24.50
C LYS A 46 20.15 11.30 23.24
N PHE A 47 21.44 11.59 23.38
CA PHE A 47 22.44 11.32 22.36
C PHE A 47 23.26 10.08 22.72
N ASP A 48 23.58 9.23 21.74
CA ASP A 48 24.51 8.11 21.95
C ASP A 48 25.88 8.59 22.43
N ILE A 49 26.32 9.72 21.87
CA ILE A 49 27.51 10.46 22.28
C ILE A 49 27.08 11.92 22.34
N LEU A 50 27.16 12.53 23.53
CA LEU A 50 26.81 13.94 23.71
C LEU A 50 27.72 14.83 22.84
N PRO A 51 27.16 15.65 21.94
CA PRO A 51 27.96 16.56 21.11
C PRO A 51 28.83 17.47 21.98
N ASP A 52 30.08 17.72 21.57
CA ASP A 52 31.04 18.48 22.38
C ASP A 52 30.52 19.88 22.77
N ARG A 53 29.70 20.50 21.91
CA ARG A 53 29.07 21.79 22.18
C ARG A 53 28.07 21.76 23.36
N LEU A 54 27.48 20.60 23.64
CA LEU A 54 26.50 20.42 24.70
C LEU A 54 27.14 20.02 26.04
N LYS A 55 28.40 19.56 26.04
CA LYS A 55 29.12 19.14 27.26
C LYS A 55 29.29 20.26 28.29
N ASN A 56 29.38 21.51 27.84
CA ASN A 56 29.52 22.67 28.72
C ASN A 56 28.25 23.01 29.51
N PHE A 57 27.13 22.36 29.20
CA PHE A 57 25.83 22.59 29.85
C PHE A 57 25.42 21.45 30.79
N GLU A 58 26.32 20.49 31.06
CA GLU A 58 26.04 19.29 31.86
C GLU A 58 24.76 18.53 31.42
N ALA A 59 24.43 18.61 30.13
CA ALA A 59 23.19 18.11 29.58
C ALA A 59 23.23 16.59 29.35
N GLU A 60 22.22 15.85 29.80
CA GLU A 60 22.04 14.42 29.48
C GLU A 60 21.27 14.21 28.16
N GLY A 61 20.64 15.26 27.64
CA GLY A 61 19.82 15.23 26.43
C GLY A 61 18.97 16.49 26.31
N ILE A 62 17.88 16.39 25.55
CA ILE A 62 16.85 17.44 25.43
C ILE A 62 15.59 16.97 26.14
N TYR A 63 15.12 17.75 27.10
CA TYR A 63 13.89 17.52 27.84
C TYR A 63 12.73 18.26 27.18
N LEU A 64 11.59 17.60 27.03
CA LEU A 64 10.34 18.15 26.53
C LEU A 64 9.22 17.89 27.54
N ASP A 65 8.53 18.96 27.91
CA ASP A 65 7.30 18.94 28.71
C ASP A 65 6.09 19.10 27.77
N LEU A 66 5.42 17.98 27.49
CA LEU A 66 4.28 17.92 26.57
C LEU A 66 2.98 17.82 27.38
N ASN A 67 2.10 18.81 27.23
CA ASN A 67 0.91 18.94 28.06
C ASN A 67 -0.33 19.21 27.20
N TYR A 68 -1.07 18.14 26.88
CA TYR A 68 -2.37 18.16 26.18
C TYR A 68 -2.42 19.10 24.97
N GLY A 69 -1.48 18.92 24.03
CA GLY A 69 -1.41 19.70 22.78
C GLY A 69 -0.62 21.00 22.90
N LYS A 70 0.01 21.25 24.06
CA LYS A 70 0.98 22.32 24.27
C LYS A 70 2.34 21.77 24.65
N CYS A 71 3.36 22.60 24.51
CA CYS A 71 4.70 22.34 25.02
C CYS A 71 5.09 23.43 26.03
N GLU A 72 5.16 23.07 27.30
CA GLU A 72 5.43 24.01 28.38
C GLU A 72 6.93 24.36 28.45
N SER A 73 7.80 23.41 28.12
CA SER A 73 9.25 23.59 28.17
C SER A 73 9.99 22.69 27.20
N ILE A 74 10.99 23.24 26.52
CA ILE A 74 12.07 22.49 25.86
C ILE A 74 13.39 23.05 26.36
N ARG A 75 14.21 22.21 27.00
CA ARG A 75 15.50 22.62 27.59
C ARG A 75 16.48 21.47 27.63
N TYR A 76 17.73 21.76 27.99
CA TYR A 76 18.67 20.70 28.31
C TYR A 76 18.19 19.89 29.52
N ALA A 77 18.24 18.56 29.38
CA ALA A 77 17.85 17.62 30.42
C ALA A 77 18.94 17.52 31.50
N THR A 78 18.54 17.57 32.77
CA THR A 78 19.40 17.25 33.92
C THR A 78 19.27 15.77 34.27
N LYS A 79 20.11 15.29 35.18
CA LYS A 79 20.04 13.92 35.67
C LYS A 79 18.74 13.63 36.42
N GLU A 80 18.18 14.62 37.11
CA GLU A 80 16.90 14.48 37.83
C GLU A 80 15.70 14.33 36.87
N ASP A 81 15.80 14.88 35.66
CA ASP A 81 14.74 14.75 34.65
C ASP A 81 14.53 13.30 34.20
N GLU A 82 15.57 12.46 34.24
CA GLU A 82 15.47 11.04 33.87
C GLU A 82 14.56 10.24 34.81
N ASP A 83 14.57 10.61 36.08
CA ASP A 83 13.77 9.95 37.11
C ASP A 83 12.27 10.24 36.87
N ILE A 84 11.94 11.49 36.54
CA ILE A 84 10.55 11.94 36.33
C ILE A 84 10.03 11.69 34.91
N SER A 85 10.89 11.46 33.92
CA SER A 85 10.45 11.32 32.53
C SER A 85 9.78 9.98 32.24
N ASP A 86 8.64 9.97 31.54
CA ASP A 86 7.95 8.73 31.19
C ASP A 86 8.60 8.04 29.98
N ILE A 87 9.19 8.84 29.08
CA ILE A 87 9.78 8.38 27.84
C ILE A 87 11.20 8.89 27.71
N ILE A 88 12.15 7.98 27.45
CA ILE A 88 13.53 8.31 27.13
C ILE A 88 13.88 7.63 25.82
N LEU A 89 14.21 8.43 24.80
CA LEU A 89 14.65 7.97 23.49
C LEU A 89 16.11 8.35 23.29
N LYS A 90 16.89 7.47 22.67
CA LYS A 90 18.32 7.68 22.45
C LYS A 90 18.74 7.36 21.03
N ALA A 91 19.50 8.26 20.40
CA ALA A 91 20.06 8.03 19.08
C ALA A 91 21.32 8.86 18.83
N GLN A 92 22.00 8.63 17.71
CA GLN A 92 23.10 9.48 17.25
C GLN A 92 22.57 10.86 16.86
N GLU A 93 23.36 11.93 17.07
CA GLU A 93 22.98 13.31 16.70
C GLU A 93 22.52 13.43 15.25
N LYS A 94 23.24 12.83 14.30
CA LYS A 94 22.86 12.80 12.88
C LYS A 94 21.51 12.12 12.62
N THR A 95 21.12 11.17 13.47
CA THR A 95 19.83 10.48 13.35
C THR A 95 18.72 11.41 13.76
N TRP A 96 18.88 12.16 14.86
CA TRP A 96 17.91 13.18 15.27
C TRP A 96 17.77 14.30 14.23
N ILE A 97 18.89 14.81 13.72
CA ILE A 97 18.89 15.85 12.67
C ILE A 97 18.19 15.33 11.42
N LYS A 98 18.54 14.12 10.95
CA LYS A 98 17.90 13.50 9.78
C LYS A 98 16.40 13.29 9.99
N LEU A 99 16.00 12.91 11.19
CA LEU A 99 14.60 12.68 11.55
C LEU A 99 13.79 13.99 11.42
N ILE A 100 14.35 15.10 11.91
CA ILE A 100 13.80 16.46 11.79
C ILE A 100 13.76 16.93 10.33
N GLU A 101 14.90 16.88 9.63
CA GLU A 101 15.02 17.35 8.25
C GLU A 101 14.12 16.58 7.27
N GLN A 102 13.97 15.28 7.48
CA GLN A 102 13.19 14.40 6.60
C GLN A 102 11.76 14.19 7.08
N LYS A 103 11.34 14.85 8.18
CA LYS A 103 10.02 14.70 8.80
C LYS A 103 9.62 13.21 8.92
N SER A 104 10.58 12.40 9.37
CA SER A 104 10.46 10.95 9.37
C SER A 104 9.71 10.46 10.61
N ASP A 105 8.94 9.38 10.43
CA ASP A 105 8.18 8.76 11.51
C ASP A 105 9.07 8.26 12.66
N PRO A 106 8.98 8.85 13.87
CA PRO A 106 9.82 8.46 15.00
C PRO A 106 9.52 7.05 15.49
N THR A 107 8.26 6.58 15.42
CA THR A 107 7.90 5.19 15.78
C THR A 107 8.55 4.20 14.81
N LYS A 108 8.58 4.53 13.51
CA LYS A 108 9.30 3.73 12.49
C LYS A 108 10.80 3.69 12.77
N GLN A 109 11.42 4.81 13.17
CA GLN A 109 12.86 4.83 13.51
C GLN A 109 13.16 3.98 14.76
N ILE A 110 12.23 3.88 15.72
CA ILE A 110 12.36 2.99 16.87
C ILE A 110 12.28 1.52 16.45
N MET A 111 11.30 1.15 15.61
CA MET A 111 11.15 -0.22 15.09
C MET A 111 12.35 -0.66 14.24
N MET A 112 12.95 0.25 13.48
CA MET A 112 14.17 0.00 12.70
C MET A 112 15.45 -0.02 13.57
N GLY A 113 15.34 0.14 14.89
CA GLY A 113 16.48 0.16 15.83
C GLY A 113 17.41 1.36 15.69
N LYS A 114 17.02 2.40 14.92
CA LYS A 114 17.82 3.62 14.71
C LYS A 114 17.66 4.63 15.85
N VAL A 115 16.51 4.59 16.51
CA VAL A 115 16.24 5.29 17.77
C VAL A 115 15.95 4.22 18.82
N LYS A 116 16.68 4.22 19.92
CA LYS A 116 16.48 3.28 21.01
C LYS A 116 15.49 3.85 22.03
N LEU A 117 14.47 3.07 22.39
CA LEU A 117 13.59 3.38 23.52
C LEU A 117 14.26 2.85 24.81
N GLU A 118 14.81 3.75 25.63
CA GLU A 118 15.46 3.39 26.90
C GLU A 118 14.46 3.32 28.06
N LYS A 119 13.41 4.15 28.04
CA LYS A 119 12.30 4.16 29.02
C LYS A 119 11.01 4.49 28.29
N GLY A 120 9.91 3.84 28.65
CA GLY A 120 8.58 4.04 28.04
C GLY A 120 8.05 2.80 27.31
N SER A 121 6.89 2.94 26.64
CA SER A 121 6.21 1.86 25.93
C SER A 121 6.04 2.16 24.45
N LEU A 122 6.53 1.26 23.59
CA LEU A 122 6.37 1.39 22.13
C LEU A 122 4.89 1.35 21.70
N VAL A 123 4.07 0.58 22.41
CA VAL A 123 2.62 0.51 22.18
C VAL A 123 1.98 1.88 22.47
N LEU A 124 2.33 2.52 23.59
CA LEU A 124 1.83 3.87 23.92
C LEU A 124 2.35 4.94 22.96
N LEU A 125 3.58 4.83 22.47
CA LEU A 125 4.12 5.74 21.46
C LEU A 125 3.42 5.57 20.10
N SER A 126 3.03 4.34 19.75
CA SER A 126 2.32 4.05 18.50
C SER A 126 0.91 4.63 18.47
N THR A 127 0.21 4.69 19.62
CA THR A 127 -1.12 5.32 19.71
C THR A 127 -1.04 6.85 19.61
N GLN A 128 0.11 7.43 19.97
CA GLN A 128 0.40 8.87 19.84
C GLN A 128 1.18 9.22 18.56
N ARG A 129 1.28 8.30 17.59
CA ARG A 129 2.07 8.46 16.36
C ARG A 129 1.81 9.78 15.63
N LYS A 130 0.55 10.20 15.51
CA LYS A 130 0.21 11.47 14.84
C LYS A 130 0.74 12.68 15.60
N ALA A 131 0.65 12.68 16.92
CA ALA A 131 1.19 13.75 17.76
C ALA A 131 2.73 13.77 17.72
N ALA A 132 3.37 12.60 17.73
CA ALA A 132 4.82 12.46 17.60
C ALA A 132 5.33 12.91 16.22
N MET A 133 4.58 12.63 15.14
CA MET A 133 4.86 13.16 13.79
C MET A 133 4.80 14.68 13.78
N THR A 134 3.71 15.28 14.26
CA THR A 134 3.56 16.73 14.27
C THR A 134 4.60 17.40 15.18
N LEU A 135 5.01 16.74 16.27
CA LEU A 135 6.10 17.21 17.13
C LEU A 135 7.41 17.40 16.35
N ILE A 136 7.75 16.45 15.47
CA ILE A 136 8.92 16.52 14.59
C ILE A 136 8.73 17.54 13.47
N GLU A 137 7.54 17.67 12.92
CA GLU A 137 7.25 18.62 11.84
C GLU A 137 7.35 20.09 12.30
N CYS A 138 7.08 20.36 13.57
CA CYS A 138 7.24 21.68 14.19
C CYS A 138 8.72 22.02 14.53
N ALA A 139 9.64 21.06 14.44
CA ALA A 139 11.05 21.31 14.73
C ALA A 139 11.70 22.17 13.64
N PRO A 140 12.38 23.28 13.98
CA PRO A 140 13.00 24.15 12.98
C PRO A 140 14.07 23.43 12.16
N ALA A 141 14.00 23.53 10.83
CA ALA A 141 15.07 23.06 9.95
C ALA A 141 16.07 24.19 9.68
N LEU A 142 17.36 23.95 9.93
CA LEU A 142 18.41 24.94 9.71
C LEU A 142 19.06 24.70 8.35
N GLN A 143 18.65 25.47 7.33
CA GLN A 143 19.30 25.42 6.02
C GLN A 143 20.59 26.24 5.99
N ASN A 144 21.70 25.62 5.57
CA ASN A 144 22.87 26.36 5.09
C ASN A 144 22.58 26.92 3.69
N GLY A 145 22.50 28.25 3.57
CA GLY A 145 22.64 28.96 2.31
C GLY A 145 21.38 29.02 1.45
N THR A 146 20.69 30.16 1.53
CA THR A 146 19.61 30.61 0.67
C THR A 146 19.92 30.51 -0.83
N GLN A 147 19.06 29.81 -1.56
CA GLN A 147 18.48 30.36 -2.80
C GLN A 147 16.97 30.40 -2.63
N HIS A 148 16.44 31.62 -2.55
CA HIS A 148 15.02 31.89 -2.63
C HIS A 148 14.45 31.27 -3.92
N LYS A 149 13.42 30.43 -3.77
CA LYS A 149 12.32 30.40 -4.74
C LYS A 149 11.06 30.78 -3.98
N GLU A 150 10.58 31.97 -4.28
CA GLU A 150 9.29 32.48 -3.81
C GLU A 150 8.18 31.48 -4.15
N HIS A 151 7.39 31.11 -3.14
CA HIS A 151 6.06 30.57 -3.38
C HIS A 151 5.17 31.70 -3.86
N SER A 152 4.97 31.76 -5.18
CA SER A 152 3.76 32.35 -5.74
C SER A 152 2.56 31.47 -5.43
N PRO A 153 1.35 32.05 -5.28
CA PRO A 153 0.15 31.29 -4.97
C PRO A 153 -0.14 30.32 -6.12
N VAL A 154 -0.40 29.06 -5.80
CA VAL A 154 -0.80 28.06 -6.78
C VAL A 154 -2.24 28.37 -7.22
N ASN A 155 -2.37 29.25 -8.20
CA ASN A 155 -3.39 29.06 -9.23
C ASN A 155 -2.94 27.86 -10.06
N LYS A 156 -3.68 26.75 -9.96
CA LYS A 156 -3.59 25.65 -10.92
C LYS A 156 -3.91 26.19 -12.30
N THR A 157 -2.88 26.51 -13.06
CA THR A 157 -2.98 26.65 -14.51
C THR A 157 -2.54 25.30 -15.06
N GLU A 158 -3.42 24.63 -15.79
CA GLU A 158 -3.11 23.44 -16.55
C GLU A 158 -1.81 23.65 -17.34
N GLN A 159 -0.80 22.83 -17.09
CA GLN A 159 0.31 22.72 -18.02
C GLN A 159 -0.28 22.15 -19.31
N VAL A 160 -0.39 22.99 -20.33
CA VAL A 160 -0.70 22.55 -21.69
C VAL A 160 0.39 21.57 -22.11
N LEU A 161 0.02 20.28 -22.18
CA LEU A 161 0.84 19.18 -22.69
C LEU A 161 1.12 19.41 -24.18
N SER A 162 2.15 20.19 -24.52
CA SER A 162 2.59 20.28 -25.92
C SER A 162 3.29 18.97 -26.29
N LYS A 163 2.61 18.10 -27.05
CA LYS A 163 3.22 16.91 -27.64
C LYS A 163 4.22 17.34 -28.72
N THR A 164 5.50 17.05 -28.51
CA THR A 164 6.58 17.43 -29.44
C THR A 164 6.82 16.37 -30.52
N HIS A 165 6.44 15.12 -30.28
CA HIS A 165 6.42 14.06 -31.29
C HIS A 165 5.30 13.04 -31.00
N TYR A 166 4.90 12.29 -32.02
CA TYR A 166 4.08 11.08 -31.87
C TYR A 166 4.92 9.85 -32.21
N LYS A 167 4.86 8.80 -31.40
CA LYS A 167 5.67 7.58 -31.62
C LYS A 167 5.38 6.94 -32.98
N THR A 168 4.10 6.91 -33.37
CA THR A 168 3.64 6.30 -34.62
C THR A 168 4.14 7.00 -35.88
N THR A 169 4.47 8.29 -35.83
CA THR A 169 5.06 9.03 -36.96
C THR A 169 6.58 9.12 -36.91
N SER A 170 7.20 8.78 -35.78
CA SER A 170 8.66 8.73 -35.62
C SER A 170 9.19 7.31 -35.77
N SER A 171 9.23 6.54 -34.68
CA SER A 171 9.82 5.20 -34.63
C SER A 171 8.83 4.06 -34.91
N GLY A 172 7.53 4.35 -34.96
CA GLY A 172 6.49 3.32 -35.10
C GLY A 172 6.24 2.53 -33.81
N LEU A 173 5.27 1.62 -33.87
CA LEU A 173 5.00 0.67 -32.78
C LEU A 173 5.96 -0.52 -32.88
N ASP A 174 6.49 -0.94 -31.73
CA ASP A 174 7.16 -2.24 -31.63
C ASP A 174 6.12 -3.35 -31.47
N HIS A 175 5.72 -3.95 -32.60
CA HIS A 175 4.75 -5.04 -32.64
C HIS A 175 5.26 -6.34 -31.98
N ASP A 176 6.58 -6.50 -31.83
CA ASP A 176 7.19 -7.67 -31.20
C ASP A 176 7.38 -7.52 -29.70
N SER A 177 7.14 -6.31 -29.15
CA SER A 177 7.16 -6.05 -27.72
C SER A 177 6.18 -6.95 -26.96
N PHE A 178 6.52 -7.24 -25.71
CA PHE A 178 5.69 -8.08 -24.85
C PHE A 178 4.27 -7.53 -24.65
N PRO A 179 4.06 -6.22 -24.37
CA PRO A 179 2.72 -5.65 -24.28
C PRO A 179 1.90 -5.78 -25.57
N MET A 180 2.52 -5.57 -26.74
CA MET A 180 1.79 -5.75 -28.01
C MET A 180 1.39 -7.20 -28.26
N LYS A 181 2.20 -8.18 -27.85
CA LYS A 181 1.84 -9.60 -27.88
C LYS A 181 0.67 -9.90 -26.95
N LEU A 182 0.66 -9.33 -25.75
CA LEU A 182 -0.49 -9.45 -24.84
C LEU A 182 -1.75 -8.82 -25.46
N PHE A 183 -1.64 -7.65 -26.09
CA PHE A 183 -2.74 -7.00 -26.78
C PHE A 183 -3.31 -7.82 -27.95
N GLN A 184 -2.45 -8.52 -28.72
CA GLN A 184 -2.95 -9.46 -29.73
C GLN A 184 -3.74 -10.61 -29.10
N LYS A 185 -3.26 -11.15 -27.98
CA LYS A 185 -3.96 -12.21 -27.25
C LYS A 185 -5.28 -11.71 -26.66
N ALA A 186 -5.33 -10.51 -26.11
CA ALA A 186 -6.56 -9.89 -25.61
C ALA A 186 -7.64 -9.81 -26.70
N LYS A 187 -7.28 -9.38 -27.92
CA LYS A 187 -8.23 -9.35 -29.05
C LYS A 187 -8.68 -10.74 -29.53
N GLN A 188 -7.90 -11.78 -29.29
CA GLN A 188 -8.24 -13.15 -29.71
C GLN A 188 -9.07 -13.89 -28.66
N PHE A 189 -8.74 -13.70 -27.39
CA PHE A 189 -9.27 -14.51 -26.29
C PHE A 189 -10.14 -13.71 -25.32
N GLY A 190 -9.93 -12.40 -25.20
CA GLY A 190 -10.65 -11.51 -24.27
C GLY A 190 -11.97 -10.97 -24.81
N ILE A 191 -12.42 -11.37 -26.00
CA ILE A 191 -13.60 -10.79 -26.66
C ILE A 191 -14.95 -11.43 -26.29
N TRP A 192 -14.99 -12.24 -25.24
CA TRP A 192 -16.24 -12.81 -24.74
C TRP A 192 -17.17 -11.72 -24.19
N ASN A 193 -18.48 -11.95 -24.29
CA ASN A 193 -19.50 -10.99 -23.90
C ASN A 193 -20.29 -11.53 -22.69
N PRO A 194 -20.24 -10.86 -21.52
CA PRO A 194 -20.98 -11.29 -20.34
C PRO A 194 -22.49 -11.47 -20.57
N SER A 195 -23.09 -10.67 -21.45
CA SER A 195 -24.53 -10.73 -21.77
C SER A 195 -24.94 -11.96 -22.57
N GLU A 196 -23.99 -12.74 -23.11
CA GLU A 196 -24.26 -13.95 -23.89
C GLU A 196 -24.21 -15.25 -23.05
N ILE A 197 -23.79 -15.16 -21.78
CA ILE A 197 -23.71 -16.30 -20.87
C ILE A 197 -25.13 -16.71 -20.42
N ASP A 198 -25.45 -18.00 -20.50
CA ASP A 198 -26.75 -18.55 -20.07
C ASP A 198 -26.86 -18.59 -18.54
N LEU A 199 -27.70 -17.72 -17.97
CA LEU A 199 -27.99 -17.63 -16.53
C LEU A 199 -29.34 -18.23 -16.07
N PRO A 200 -30.36 -18.48 -16.93
CA PRO A 200 -31.59 -19.15 -16.50
C PRO A 200 -31.37 -20.49 -15.81
N THR A 201 -30.41 -21.30 -16.28
CA THR A 201 -30.07 -22.59 -15.67
C THR A 201 -29.55 -22.40 -14.24
N ASP A 202 -28.64 -21.46 -14.03
CA ASP A 202 -28.10 -21.10 -12.72
C ASP A 202 -29.17 -20.64 -11.75
N LYS A 203 -30.18 -19.91 -12.22
CA LYS A 203 -31.32 -19.49 -11.40
C LYS A 203 -32.13 -20.67 -10.86
N GLU A 204 -32.30 -21.73 -11.63
CA GLU A 204 -32.99 -22.94 -11.17
C GLU A 204 -32.10 -23.76 -10.24
N HIS A 205 -30.82 -23.93 -10.58
CA HIS A 205 -29.84 -24.60 -9.70
C HIS A 205 -29.77 -23.90 -8.34
N TRP A 206 -29.70 -22.57 -8.33
CA TRP A 206 -29.63 -21.74 -7.13
C TRP A 206 -30.77 -22.03 -6.16
N LYS A 207 -32.01 -22.21 -6.63
CA LYS A 207 -33.16 -22.48 -5.73
C LYS A 207 -32.98 -23.75 -4.91
N ASN A 208 -32.36 -24.77 -5.51
CA ASN A 208 -32.24 -26.12 -4.95
C ASN A 208 -31.04 -26.30 -4.01
N LEU A 209 -30.10 -25.35 -3.99
CA LEU A 209 -28.98 -25.36 -3.04
C LEU A 209 -29.46 -25.18 -1.60
N SER A 210 -28.74 -25.77 -0.65
CA SER A 210 -28.94 -25.55 0.78
C SER A 210 -28.65 -24.08 1.16
N ASN A 211 -29.05 -23.67 2.36
CA ASN A 211 -28.78 -22.30 2.80
C ASN A 211 -27.28 -22.07 3.01
N GLU A 212 -26.57 -23.09 3.50
CA GLU A 212 -25.14 -23.06 3.75
C GLU A 212 -24.34 -23.01 2.44
N GLU A 213 -24.76 -23.80 1.44
CA GLU A 213 -24.21 -23.76 0.08
C GLU A 213 -24.41 -22.39 -0.58
N LYS A 214 -25.62 -21.83 -0.47
CA LYS A 214 -25.92 -20.47 -0.94
C LYS A 214 -25.05 -19.43 -0.24
N GLU A 215 -24.88 -19.53 1.07
CA GLU A 215 -24.14 -18.53 1.87
C GLU A 215 -22.66 -18.49 1.45
N ILE A 216 -21.99 -19.62 1.26
CA ILE A 216 -20.56 -19.63 0.87
C ILE A 216 -20.36 -19.17 -0.57
N ILE A 217 -21.21 -19.59 -1.52
CA ILE A 217 -21.14 -19.13 -2.90
C ILE A 217 -21.43 -17.63 -2.96
N TYR A 218 -22.44 -17.14 -2.23
CA TYR A 218 -22.78 -15.73 -2.22
C TYR A 218 -21.72 -14.86 -1.55
N HIS A 219 -21.08 -15.35 -0.48
CA HIS A 219 -19.92 -14.69 0.13
C HIS A 219 -18.84 -14.48 -0.93
N LEU A 220 -18.44 -15.55 -1.63
CA LEU A 220 -17.37 -15.47 -2.63
C LEU A 220 -17.74 -14.53 -3.79
N ILE A 221 -18.96 -14.63 -4.32
CA ILE A 221 -19.45 -13.70 -5.36
C ILE A 221 -19.42 -12.25 -4.88
N SER A 222 -19.81 -11.99 -3.63
CA SER A 222 -19.87 -10.62 -3.09
C SER A 222 -18.50 -9.95 -3.03
N ILE A 223 -17.46 -10.69 -2.62
CA ILE A 223 -16.10 -10.14 -2.58
C ILE A 223 -15.49 -9.99 -3.97
N PHE A 224 -15.80 -10.89 -4.93
CA PHE A 224 -15.42 -10.69 -6.32
C PHE A 224 -16.09 -9.46 -6.92
N MET A 225 -17.40 -9.30 -6.75
CA MET A 225 -18.15 -8.12 -7.23
C MET A 225 -17.48 -6.79 -6.86
N ALA A 226 -17.13 -6.62 -5.59
CA ALA A 226 -16.47 -5.41 -5.12
C ALA A 226 -15.00 -5.36 -5.55
N GLY A 227 -14.33 -6.51 -5.64
CA GLY A 227 -12.96 -6.64 -6.12
C GLY A 227 -12.82 -6.14 -7.55
N GLU A 228 -13.66 -6.65 -8.47
CA GLU A 228 -13.62 -6.28 -9.90
C GLU A 228 -13.90 -4.79 -10.10
N GLU A 229 -14.82 -4.20 -9.32
CA GLU A 229 -15.10 -2.77 -9.38
C GLU A 229 -13.88 -1.95 -8.90
N ALA A 230 -13.25 -2.39 -7.81
CA ALA A 230 -12.06 -1.75 -7.27
C ALA A 230 -10.91 -1.79 -8.28
N VAL A 231 -10.58 -2.95 -8.84
CA VAL A 231 -9.47 -3.09 -9.80
C VAL A 231 -9.76 -2.37 -11.12
N THR A 232 -11.02 -2.29 -11.56
CA THR A 232 -11.42 -1.45 -12.72
C THR A 232 -11.12 0.02 -12.47
N THR A 233 -11.53 0.55 -11.32
CA THR A 233 -11.40 1.97 -11.00
C THR A 233 -9.94 2.34 -10.68
N ASP A 234 -9.30 1.51 -9.88
CA ASP A 234 -7.97 1.76 -9.35
C ASP A 234 -6.86 1.50 -10.38
N LEU A 235 -7.15 0.90 -11.55
CA LEU A 235 -6.15 0.74 -12.62
C LEU A 235 -5.79 2.06 -13.31
N LEU A 236 -6.74 3.00 -13.41
CA LEU A 236 -6.62 4.24 -14.17
C LEU A 236 -5.35 5.08 -13.87
N PRO A 237 -4.92 5.25 -12.61
CA PRO A 237 -3.70 5.99 -12.28
C PRO A 237 -2.44 5.35 -12.90
N LEU A 238 -2.36 4.02 -12.96
CA LEU A 238 -1.23 3.30 -13.56
C LEU A 238 -1.20 3.54 -15.07
N ILE A 239 -2.34 3.46 -15.76
CA ILE A 239 -2.44 3.73 -17.20
C ILE A 239 -1.92 5.14 -17.51
N ASN A 240 -2.36 6.13 -16.72
CA ASN A 240 -1.94 7.51 -16.89
C ASN A 240 -0.42 7.69 -16.69
N ILE A 241 0.19 6.99 -15.71
CA ILE A 241 1.64 7.05 -15.51
C ILE A 241 2.40 6.43 -16.69
N ILE A 242 1.99 5.24 -17.14
CA ILE A 242 2.61 4.57 -18.29
C ILE A 242 2.50 5.41 -19.57
N ALA A 243 1.35 6.05 -19.79
CA ALA A 243 1.15 6.99 -20.89
C ALA A 243 2.09 8.21 -20.79
N ARG A 244 2.26 8.78 -19.59
CA ARG A 244 3.17 9.91 -19.34
C ARG A 244 4.64 9.54 -19.50
N GLU A 245 5.02 8.29 -19.27
CA GLU A 245 6.35 7.76 -19.58
C GLU A 245 6.58 7.57 -21.09
N GLY A 246 5.56 7.75 -21.93
CA GLY A 246 5.66 7.58 -23.38
C GLY A 246 5.75 6.11 -23.82
N ARG A 247 5.34 5.17 -22.96
CA ARG A 247 5.35 3.72 -23.19
C ARG A 247 4.08 3.28 -23.90
N LEU A 248 3.93 3.73 -25.14
CA LEU A 248 2.68 3.61 -25.91
C LEU A 248 2.21 2.15 -26.08
N GLU A 249 3.10 1.17 -26.24
CA GLU A 249 2.71 -0.24 -26.36
C GLU A 249 2.12 -0.79 -25.05
N GLU A 250 2.66 -0.37 -23.89
CA GLU A 250 2.12 -0.70 -22.58
C GLU A 250 0.76 0.00 -22.39
N GLU A 251 0.65 1.29 -22.75
CA GLU A 251 -0.62 2.03 -22.75
C GLU A 251 -1.70 1.34 -23.60
N ILE A 252 -1.37 0.91 -24.82
CA ILE A 252 -2.29 0.18 -25.71
C ILE A 252 -2.80 -1.09 -25.05
N TYR A 253 -1.92 -1.92 -24.48
CA TYR A 253 -2.33 -3.14 -23.80
C TYR A 253 -3.20 -2.86 -22.56
N LEU A 254 -2.85 -1.84 -21.78
CA LEU A 254 -3.61 -1.45 -20.61
C LEU A 254 -5.05 -1.01 -20.94
N THR A 255 -5.32 -0.57 -22.17
CA THR A 255 -6.71 -0.32 -22.61
C THR A 255 -7.53 -1.62 -22.68
N SER A 256 -6.96 -2.73 -23.16
CA SER A 256 -7.66 -4.01 -23.17
C SER A 256 -7.79 -4.59 -21.77
N PHE A 257 -6.76 -4.41 -20.92
CA PHE A 257 -6.82 -4.80 -19.51
C PHE A 257 -8.00 -4.10 -18.82
N LEU A 258 -8.08 -2.77 -18.88
CA LEU A 258 -9.18 -2.02 -18.28
C LEU A 258 -10.56 -2.45 -18.80
N TRP A 259 -10.65 -2.75 -20.10
CA TRP A 259 -11.89 -3.26 -20.70
C TRP A 259 -12.23 -4.67 -20.23
N GLU A 260 -11.24 -5.53 -20.03
CA GLU A 260 -11.39 -6.87 -19.46
C GLU A 260 -11.96 -6.78 -18.04
N GLU A 261 -11.41 -5.93 -17.17
CA GLU A 261 -11.94 -5.70 -15.82
C GLU A 261 -13.39 -5.16 -15.83
N ALA A 262 -13.69 -4.22 -16.72
CA ALA A 262 -15.04 -3.69 -16.85
C ALA A 262 -16.07 -4.78 -17.24
N LYS A 263 -15.67 -5.76 -18.06
CA LYS A 263 -16.53 -6.92 -18.38
C LYS A 263 -16.72 -7.83 -17.18
N HIS A 264 -15.72 -7.96 -16.30
CA HIS A 264 -15.83 -8.78 -15.10
C HIS A 264 -16.85 -8.17 -14.12
N VAL A 265 -16.82 -6.84 -13.96
CA VAL A 265 -17.84 -6.07 -13.23
C VAL A 265 -19.23 -6.30 -13.84
N GLU A 266 -19.36 -6.18 -15.16
CA GLU A 266 -20.63 -6.43 -15.87
C GLU A 266 -21.14 -7.85 -15.61
N PHE A 267 -20.28 -8.86 -15.73
CA PHE A 267 -20.63 -10.26 -15.51
C PHE A 267 -21.23 -10.49 -14.12
N PHE A 268 -20.54 -10.07 -13.06
CA PHE A 268 -21.08 -10.28 -11.72
C PHE A 268 -22.33 -9.44 -11.44
N SER A 269 -22.46 -8.25 -12.04
CA SER A 269 -23.68 -7.45 -11.98
C SER A 269 -24.86 -8.18 -12.64
N LEU A 270 -24.67 -8.74 -13.84
CA LEU A 270 -25.66 -9.56 -14.53
C LEU A 270 -26.03 -10.80 -13.71
N TYR A 271 -25.03 -11.49 -13.16
CA TYR A 271 -25.25 -12.67 -12.33
C TYR A 271 -26.10 -12.33 -11.09
N LYS A 272 -25.75 -11.26 -10.38
CA LYS A 272 -26.52 -10.77 -9.23
C LYS A 272 -27.98 -10.46 -9.61
N ASN A 273 -28.18 -9.74 -10.71
CA ASN A 273 -29.51 -9.26 -11.11
C ASN A 273 -30.42 -10.37 -11.66
N ASN A 274 -29.86 -11.43 -12.23
CA ASN A 274 -30.62 -12.51 -12.86
C ASN A 274 -30.81 -13.74 -11.96
N VAL A 275 -29.79 -14.09 -11.18
CA VAL A 275 -29.75 -15.31 -10.35
C VAL A 275 -30.00 -14.98 -8.87
N LEU A 276 -29.36 -13.92 -8.35
CA LEU A 276 -29.35 -13.57 -6.92
C LEU A 276 -30.35 -12.45 -6.56
N ASN A 277 -31.33 -12.21 -7.43
CA ASN A 277 -32.29 -11.11 -7.31
C ASN A 277 -33.22 -11.39 -6.12
N GLN A 278 -32.93 -10.75 -4.97
CA GLN A 278 -33.60 -10.78 -3.64
C GLN A 278 -32.63 -11.04 -2.46
N ILE A 279 -31.35 -11.30 -2.72
CA ILE A 279 -30.39 -11.57 -1.66
C ILE A 279 -29.94 -10.26 -0.97
N PRO A 280 -29.81 -10.23 0.37
CA PRO A 280 -29.40 -9.06 1.14
C PRO A 280 -28.07 -8.44 0.72
N ASP A 281 -27.83 -7.22 1.19
CA ASP A 281 -26.66 -6.39 0.88
C ASP A 281 -25.32 -7.19 0.89
N PRO A 282 -24.60 -7.28 -0.25
CA PRO A 282 -23.33 -8.01 -0.34
C PRO A 282 -22.24 -7.44 0.58
N THR A 283 -22.35 -6.18 1.02
CA THR A 283 -21.32 -5.56 1.87
C THR A 283 -21.12 -6.24 3.23
N LYS A 284 -22.07 -7.09 3.67
CA LYS A 284 -21.93 -7.89 4.91
C LYS A 284 -20.71 -8.82 4.90
N TYR A 285 -20.23 -9.17 3.71
CA TYR A 285 -19.08 -10.04 3.49
C TYR A 285 -17.76 -9.28 3.34
N HIS A 286 -17.78 -7.95 3.35
CA HIS A 286 -16.57 -7.15 3.34
C HIS A 286 -16.00 -7.11 4.76
N LYS A 287 -15.41 -8.24 5.15
CA LYS A 287 -14.80 -8.48 6.46
C LYS A 287 -13.51 -7.61 6.64
N PRO A 288 -13.02 -7.44 7.88
CA PRO A 288 -11.90 -6.56 8.17
C PRO A 288 -10.67 -6.72 7.27
N PHE A 289 -10.16 -7.92 7.04
CA PHE A 289 -8.97 -8.15 6.22
C PHE A 289 -9.24 -7.92 4.73
N TYR A 290 -10.45 -8.24 4.26
CA TYR A 290 -10.87 -7.83 2.90
C TYR A 290 -10.80 -6.30 2.73
N LYS A 291 -11.29 -5.55 3.72
CA LYS A 291 -11.22 -4.08 3.72
C LYS A 291 -9.78 -3.55 3.76
N VAL A 292 -8.89 -4.19 4.53
CA VAL A 292 -7.46 -3.80 4.56
C VAL A 292 -6.88 -3.80 3.14
N ILE A 293 -7.16 -4.81 2.33
CA ILE A 293 -6.65 -4.86 0.96
C ILE A 293 -7.44 -3.93 0.03
N PHE A 294 -8.74 -4.15 -0.14
CA PHE A 294 -9.52 -3.52 -1.21
C PHE A 294 -10.01 -2.11 -0.88
N TYR A 295 -10.18 -1.75 0.40
CA TYR A 295 -10.64 -0.42 0.80
C TYR A 295 -9.50 0.51 1.20
N GLU A 296 -8.34 -0.06 1.56
CA GLU A 296 -7.21 0.74 2.04
C GLU A 296 -5.95 0.59 1.19
N LYS A 297 -5.37 -0.61 1.08
CA LYS A 297 -4.04 -0.77 0.49
C LYS A 297 -4.03 -0.61 -1.03
N LEU A 298 -4.96 -1.26 -1.74
CA LEU A 298 -5.09 -1.16 -3.19
C LEU A 298 -5.36 0.29 -3.64
N PRO A 299 -6.44 0.96 -3.20
CA PRO A 299 -6.72 2.32 -3.63
C PRO A 299 -5.63 3.30 -3.18
N ARG A 300 -5.01 3.11 -2.02
CA ARG A 300 -3.89 3.96 -1.58
C ARG A 300 -2.65 3.79 -2.45
N ALA A 301 -2.28 2.56 -2.81
CA ALA A 301 -1.12 2.29 -3.66
C ALA A 301 -1.32 2.88 -5.06
N MET A 302 -2.53 2.76 -5.63
CA MET A 302 -2.85 3.29 -6.96
C MET A 302 -3.02 4.81 -6.94
N ALA A 303 -3.73 5.39 -5.96
CA ALA A 303 -3.90 6.84 -5.85
C ALA A 303 -2.58 7.58 -5.59
N GLN A 304 -1.61 6.93 -4.93
CA GLN A 304 -0.27 7.49 -4.74
C GLN A 304 0.41 7.84 -6.08
N LEU A 305 0.10 7.12 -7.17
CA LEU A 305 0.64 7.38 -8.49
C LEU A 305 0.24 8.75 -9.07
N HIS A 306 -0.83 9.38 -8.56
CA HIS A 306 -1.17 10.74 -8.96
C HIS A 306 -0.17 11.80 -8.48
N VAL A 307 0.51 11.53 -7.36
CA VAL A 307 1.41 12.48 -6.69
C VAL A 307 2.87 12.03 -6.70
N ASP A 308 3.14 10.74 -6.83
CA ASP A 308 4.48 10.15 -6.88
C ASP A 308 4.55 9.04 -7.94
N ASN A 309 5.30 9.30 -9.00
CA ASN A 309 5.55 8.36 -10.09
C ASN A 309 6.96 7.74 -10.00
N SER A 310 7.54 7.64 -8.80
CA SER A 310 8.81 6.96 -8.62
C SER A 310 8.71 5.45 -8.93
N PRO A 311 9.82 4.80 -9.32
CA PRO A 311 9.84 3.35 -9.55
C PRO A 311 9.36 2.54 -8.32
N GLU A 312 9.63 3.01 -7.11
CA GLU A 312 9.16 2.38 -5.86
C GLU A 312 7.63 2.41 -5.75
N SER A 313 7.00 3.56 -6.03
CA SER A 313 5.54 3.70 -5.99
C SER A 313 4.84 2.88 -7.09
N ILE A 314 5.39 2.82 -8.31
CA ILE A 314 4.86 1.96 -9.39
C ILE A 314 5.03 0.47 -9.04
N LEU A 315 6.17 0.10 -8.45
CA LEU A 315 6.44 -1.26 -7.99
C LEU A 315 5.44 -1.70 -6.91
N LYS A 316 5.20 -0.84 -5.91
CA LYS A 316 4.19 -1.10 -4.86
C LYS A 316 2.79 -1.28 -5.44
N ALA A 317 2.41 -0.41 -6.36
CA ALA A 317 1.12 -0.48 -7.05
C ALA A 317 0.95 -1.82 -7.78
N SER A 318 1.94 -2.21 -8.61
CA SER A 318 1.86 -3.47 -9.36
C SER A 318 1.97 -4.71 -8.48
N ILE A 319 2.74 -4.69 -7.38
CA ILE A 319 2.76 -5.79 -6.40
C ILE A 319 1.37 -5.95 -5.76
N THR A 320 0.77 -4.85 -5.30
CA THR A 320 -0.54 -4.89 -4.63
C THR A 320 -1.63 -5.37 -5.57
N TYR A 321 -1.68 -4.81 -6.77
CA TYR A 321 -2.68 -5.14 -7.78
C TYR A 321 -2.42 -6.52 -8.41
N ASN A 322 -1.33 -6.66 -9.17
CA ASN A 322 -1.16 -7.82 -10.03
C ASN A 322 -0.70 -9.08 -9.31
N MET A 323 0.13 -8.96 -8.26
CA MET A 323 0.68 -10.15 -7.59
C MET A 323 -0.24 -10.66 -6.49
N ILE A 324 -0.87 -9.76 -5.75
CA ILE A 324 -1.65 -10.10 -4.56
C ILE A 324 -3.14 -10.19 -4.88
N VAL A 325 -3.75 -9.11 -5.40
CA VAL A 325 -5.18 -9.12 -5.73
C VAL A 325 -5.46 -10.12 -6.85
N GLU A 326 -4.78 -10.02 -7.98
CA GLU A 326 -4.99 -10.93 -9.12
C GLU A 326 -4.26 -12.27 -8.94
N GLY A 327 -2.93 -12.18 -8.79
CA GLY A 327 -2.04 -13.34 -8.83
C GLY A 327 -2.14 -14.31 -7.65
N THR A 328 -2.81 -13.93 -6.57
CA THR A 328 -2.97 -14.75 -5.36
C THR A 328 -4.44 -14.89 -4.97
N LEU A 329 -5.15 -13.79 -4.70
CA LEU A 329 -6.53 -13.84 -4.22
C LEU A 329 -7.51 -14.30 -5.31
N ALA A 330 -7.51 -13.66 -6.49
CA ALA A 330 -8.41 -14.03 -7.58
C ALA A 330 -8.18 -15.48 -8.03
N GLU A 331 -6.93 -15.89 -8.26
CA GLU A 331 -6.58 -17.28 -8.60
C GLU A 331 -7.06 -18.31 -7.56
N THR A 332 -6.98 -17.97 -6.27
CA THR A 332 -7.50 -18.84 -5.18
C THR A 332 -9.02 -18.87 -5.18
N GLY A 333 -9.67 -17.74 -5.43
CA GLY A 333 -11.12 -17.65 -5.58
C GLY A 333 -11.66 -18.43 -6.78
N TYR A 334 -10.98 -18.40 -7.92
CA TYR A 334 -11.32 -19.23 -9.07
C TYR A 334 -11.24 -20.71 -8.72
N ALA A 335 -10.16 -21.13 -8.05
CA ALA A 335 -10.01 -22.50 -7.58
C ALA A 335 -11.15 -22.91 -6.62
N ALA A 336 -11.62 -22.00 -5.76
CA ALA A 336 -12.76 -22.24 -4.89
C ALA A 336 -14.05 -22.49 -5.70
N PHE A 337 -14.34 -21.67 -6.71
CA PHE A 337 -15.49 -21.92 -7.59
C PHE A 337 -15.41 -23.28 -8.29
N TYR A 338 -14.25 -23.66 -8.84
CA TYR A 338 -14.12 -24.98 -9.48
C TYR A 338 -14.33 -26.12 -8.50
N ASN A 339 -13.69 -26.08 -7.32
CA ASN A 339 -13.83 -27.12 -6.31
C ASN A 339 -15.28 -27.27 -5.80
N MET A 340 -16.02 -26.15 -5.67
CA MET A 340 -17.42 -26.19 -5.26
C MET A 340 -18.35 -26.71 -6.35
N LEU A 341 -18.16 -26.29 -7.60
CA LEU A 341 -19.22 -26.34 -8.62
C LEU A 341 -19.00 -27.43 -9.68
N GLU A 342 -17.75 -27.85 -9.93
CA GLU A 342 -17.43 -28.72 -11.06
C GLU A 342 -17.90 -30.17 -10.85
N LYS A 343 -17.67 -30.72 -9.65
CA LYS A 343 -17.96 -32.12 -9.35
C LYS A 343 -19.44 -32.48 -9.50
N GLU A 344 -20.32 -31.59 -9.05
CA GLU A 344 -21.78 -31.80 -9.03
C GLU A 344 -22.48 -31.08 -10.21
N ASP A 345 -21.71 -30.59 -11.18
CA ASP A 345 -22.19 -29.86 -12.37
C ASP A 345 -23.15 -28.69 -12.06
N LEU A 346 -22.80 -27.91 -11.04
CA LEU A 346 -23.62 -26.80 -10.54
C LEU A 346 -23.29 -25.49 -11.25
N LEU A 347 -24.29 -24.59 -11.31
CA LEU A 347 -24.16 -23.21 -11.78
C LEU A 347 -23.29 -23.04 -13.06
N PRO A 348 -23.72 -23.64 -14.19
CA PRO A 348 -22.90 -23.69 -15.41
C PRO A 348 -22.57 -22.30 -15.98
N GLY A 349 -23.47 -21.32 -15.89
CA GLY A 349 -23.23 -19.94 -16.31
C GLY A 349 -22.19 -19.25 -15.43
N LEU A 350 -22.23 -19.46 -14.11
CA LEU A 350 -21.19 -18.98 -13.19
C LEU A 350 -19.83 -19.58 -13.56
N ARG A 351 -19.77 -20.90 -13.76
CA ARG A 351 -18.52 -21.60 -14.14
C ARG A 351 -17.97 -21.11 -15.48
N GLU A 352 -18.84 -20.90 -16.47
CA GLU A 352 -18.43 -20.33 -17.75
C GLU A 352 -17.80 -18.95 -17.53
N GLY A 353 -18.49 -18.04 -16.83
CA GLY A 353 -17.96 -16.72 -16.52
C GLY A 353 -16.60 -16.78 -15.84
N ILE A 354 -16.48 -17.52 -14.72
CA ILE A 354 -15.20 -17.69 -14.00
C ILE A 354 -14.09 -18.25 -14.89
N THR A 355 -14.42 -19.14 -15.85
CA THR A 355 -13.44 -19.63 -16.84
C THR A 355 -12.96 -18.51 -17.76
N LYS A 356 -13.86 -17.63 -18.20
CA LYS A 356 -13.51 -16.47 -19.03
C LYS A 356 -12.70 -15.43 -18.25
N LEU A 357 -13.08 -15.12 -17.01
CA LEU A 357 -12.32 -14.24 -16.11
C LEU A 357 -10.88 -14.74 -15.95
N LYS A 358 -10.72 -16.00 -15.55
CA LYS A 358 -9.39 -16.62 -15.38
C LYS A 358 -8.54 -16.63 -16.66
N MET A 359 -9.17 -16.71 -17.83
CA MET A 359 -8.46 -16.62 -19.11
C MET A 359 -7.91 -15.20 -19.35
N ASP A 360 -8.66 -14.16 -18.97
CA ASP A 360 -8.22 -12.76 -18.99
C ASP A 360 -7.08 -12.53 -17.99
N GLU A 361 -7.26 -12.99 -16.75
CA GLU A 361 -6.32 -12.84 -15.63
C GLU A 361 -4.90 -13.33 -15.94
N SER A 362 -4.79 -14.38 -16.77
CA SER A 362 -3.51 -14.90 -17.22
C SER A 362 -2.64 -13.84 -17.92
N ARG A 363 -3.26 -12.87 -18.62
CA ARG A 363 -2.59 -11.76 -19.29
C ARG A 363 -2.31 -10.62 -18.32
N HIS A 364 -3.22 -10.33 -17.40
CA HIS A 364 -3.09 -9.29 -16.38
C HIS A 364 -1.86 -9.54 -15.50
N ILE A 365 -1.78 -10.76 -14.94
CA ILE A 365 -0.64 -11.24 -14.16
C ILE A 365 0.65 -11.23 -15.00
N ALA A 366 0.57 -11.62 -16.27
CA ALA A 366 1.75 -11.63 -17.15
C ALA A 366 2.30 -10.21 -17.37
N TYR A 367 1.42 -9.21 -17.53
CA TYR A 367 1.82 -7.80 -17.58
C TYR A 367 2.41 -7.32 -16.26
N GLY A 368 1.79 -7.66 -15.12
CA GLY A 368 2.34 -7.33 -13.81
C GLY A 368 3.75 -7.86 -13.60
N LEU A 369 4.00 -9.12 -13.96
CA LEU A 369 5.34 -9.71 -13.92
C LEU A 369 6.33 -8.96 -14.84
N PHE A 370 5.91 -8.60 -16.04
CA PHE A 370 6.72 -7.82 -16.98
C PHE A 370 7.10 -6.45 -16.41
N LEU A 371 6.12 -5.73 -15.85
CA LEU A 371 6.30 -4.41 -15.26
C LEU A 371 7.23 -4.46 -14.05
N ILE A 372 7.00 -5.40 -13.13
CA ILE A 372 7.81 -5.57 -11.92
C ILE A 372 9.25 -5.94 -12.29
N ASN A 373 9.46 -6.93 -13.17
CA ASN A 373 10.81 -7.31 -13.61
C ASN A 373 11.55 -6.13 -14.24
N ARG A 374 10.90 -5.37 -15.12
CA ARG A 374 11.50 -4.17 -15.72
C ARG A 374 11.94 -3.17 -14.64
N ILE A 375 11.07 -2.89 -13.66
CA ILE A 375 11.41 -1.94 -12.59
C ILE A 375 12.58 -2.45 -11.75
N LEU A 376 12.59 -3.73 -11.39
CA LEU A 376 13.66 -4.34 -10.58
C LEU A 376 14.99 -4.40 -11.33
N ASP A 377 14.98 -4.71 -12.63
CA ASP A 377 16.16 -4.71 -13.49
C ASP A 377 16.75 -3.30 -13.62
N GLU A 378 15.89 -2.29 -13.82
CA GLU A 378 16.30 -0.88 -13.89
C GLU A 378 16.70 -0.33 -12.50
N ASN A 379 16.19 -0.90 -11.41
CA ASN A 379 16.39 -0.44 -10.03
C ASN A 379 16.69 -1.58 -9.04
N PRO A 380 17.86 -2.27 -9.11
CA PRO A 380 18.13 -3.45 -8.30
C PRO A 380 18.07 -3.24 -6.78
N LYS A 381 18.26 -1.99 -6.32
CA LYS A 381 18.11 -1.58 -4.92
C LYS A 381 16.70 -1.79 -4.35
N LEU A 382 15.68 -1.92 -5.20
CA LEU A 382 14.28 -2.12 -4.81
C LEU A 382 13.93 -3.60 -4.58
N THR A 383 14.82 -4.54 -4.88
CA THR A 383 14.60 -5.98 -4.71
C THR A 383 14.15 -6.33 -3.28
N HIS A 384 14.88 -5.84 -2.28
CA HIS A 384 14.55 -6.11 -0.88
C HIS A 384 13.21 -5.47 -0.45
N TYR A 385 12.92 -4.27 -0.97
CA TYR A 385 11.63 -3.64 -0.75
C TYR A 385 10.47 -4.46 -1.34
N ALA A 386 10.65 -5.01 -2.56
CA ALA A 386 9.66 -5.88 -3.19
C ALA A 386 9.39 -7.14 -2.36
N GLU A 387 10.44 -7.80 -1.85
CA GLU A 387 10.32 -8.99 -0.99
C GLU A 387 9.55 -8.69 0.30
N GLU A 388 9.86 -7.58 0.97
CA GLU A 388 9.17 -7.14 2.19
C GLU A 388 7.68 -6.81 1.93
N GLU A 389 7.39 -6.06 0.86
CA GLU A 389 6.01 -5.67 0.53
C GLU A 389 5.17 -6.89 0.10
N LEU A 390 5.73 -7.80 -0.72
CA LEU A 390 5.09 -9.07 -1.11
C LEU A 390 4.78 -9.94 0.12
N THR A 391 5.72 -10.08 1.04
CA THR A 391 5.52 -10.87 2.28
C THR A 391 4.44 -10.27 3.15
N THR A 392 4.46 -8.93 3.32
CA THR A 392 3.46 -8.21 4.11
C THR A 392 2.06 -8.42 3.54
N LEU A 393 1.91 -8.27 2.22
CA LEU A 393 0.62 -8.41 1.56
C LEU A 393 0.14 -9.85 1.45
N LEU A 394 1.04 -10.84 1.35
CA LEU A 394 0.66 -12.25 1.42
C LEU A 394 -0.02 -12.57 2.75
N ASN A 395 0.52 -12.07 3.86
CA ASN A 395 -0.07 -12.28 5.18
C ASN A 395 -1.50 -11.72 5.25
N ASP A 396 -1.74 -10.54 4.69
CA ASP A 396 -3.09 -9.98 4.61
C ASP A 396 -4.01 -10.83 3.71
N ALA A 397 -3.50 -11.30 2.57
CA ALA A 397 -4.26 -12.14 1.66
C ALA A 397 -4.66 -13.48 2.31
N THR A 398 -3.77 -14.12 3.06
CA THR A 398 -4.10 -15.35 3.81
C THR A 398 -5.13 -15.10 4.90
N ASN A 399 -5.13 -13.91 5.52
CA ASN A 399 -6.16 -13.57 6.51
C ASN A 399 -7.54 -13.42 5.90
N ILE A 400 -7.67 -12.97 4.64
CA ILE A 400 -8.96 -12.98 3.92
C ILE A 400 -9.47 -14.42 3.77
N ILE A 401 -8.58 -15.36 3.43
CA ILE A 401 -8.96 -16.79 3.35
C ILE A 401 -9.48 -17.26 4.70
N HIS A 402 -8.80 -16.92 5.81
CA HIS A 402 -9.30 -17.25 7.15
C HIS A 402 -10.70 -16.68 7.42
N GLU A 403 -10.98 -15.43 7.05
CA GLU A 403 -12.29 -14.79 7.24
C GLU A 403 -13.43 -15.48 6.48
N ILE A 404 -13.15 -16.04 5.29
CA ILE A 404 -14.17 -16.73 4.49
C ILE A 404 -14.66 -17.99 5.20
N PHE A 405 -13.75 -18.73 5.83
CA PHE A 405 -14.05 -20.01 6.47
C PHE A 405 -14.45 -19.90 7.96
N GLU A 406 -14.10 -18.82 8.64
CA GLU A 406 -14.42 -18.58 10.07
C GLU A 406 -15.88 -18.87 10.47
N PRO A 407 -16.91 -18.51 9.67
CA PRO A 407 -18.30 -18.71 10.06
C PRO A 407 -18.79 -20.16 10.06
N TYR A 408 -18.01 -21.12 9.54
CA TYR A 408 -18.45 -22.49 9.29
C TYR A 408 -17.79 -23.48 10.25
N GLU A 409 -18.61 -24.22 11.02
CA GLU A 409 -18.13 -25.39 11.79
C GLU A 409 -17.89 -26.59 10.86
N GLU A 410 -18.80 -26.83 9.93
CA GLU A 410 -18.66 -27.77 8.82
C GLU A 410 -18.78 -26.99 7.51
N VAL A 411 -17.74 -27.05 6.68
CA VAL A 411 -17.68 -26.23 5.46
C VAL A 411 -18.47 -26.92 4.33
N PRO A 412 -19.40 -26.21 3.66
CA PRO A 412 -20.12 -26.76 2.52
C PRO A 412 -19.20 -27.25 1.40
N PHE A 413 -19.70 -28.15 0.55
CA PHE A 413 -18.97 -28.75 -0.57
C PHE A 413 -17.72 -29.57 -0.17
N GLY A 414 -17.51 -29.85 1.12
CA GLY A 414 -16.34 -30.58 1.61
C GLY A 414 -15.03 -29.82 1.42
N LEU A 415 -15.09 -28.48 1.41
CA LEU A 415 -13.92 -27.63 1.26
C LEU A 415 -13.03 -27.66 2.51
N GLU A 416 -11.73 -27.80 2.29
CA GLU A 416 -10.73 -27.75 3.36
C GLU A 416 -9.97 -26.41 3.32
N LYS A 417 -10.11 -25.59 4.36
CA LYS A 417 -9.46 -24.27 4.47
C LYS A 417 -7.95 -24.36 4.25
N GLU A 418 -7.31 -25.38 4.83
CA GLU A 418 -5.87 -25.64 4.72
C GLU A 418 -5.43 -25.81 3.26
N TRP A 419 -6.23 -26.48 2.42
CA TRP A 419 -5.95 -26.61 0.99
C TRP A 419 -5.91 -25.25 0.28
N PHE A 420 -6.82 -24.33 0.62
CA PHE A 420 -6.87 -23.00 0.01
C PHE A 420 -5.69 -22.12 0.44
N LEU A 421 -5.26 -22.21 1.69
CA LEU A 421 -4.06 -21.52 2.18
C LEU A 421 -2.81 -22.02 1.45
N GLU A 422 -2.66 -23.34 1.33
CA GLU A 422 -1.55 -23.95 0.59
C GLU A 422 -1.57 -23.57 -0.90
N TYR A 423 -2.76 -23.56 -1.52
CA TYR A 423 -2.93 -23.16 -2.91
C TYR A 423 -2.54 -21.70 -3.13
N ALA A 424 -2.98 -20.79 -2.26
CA ALA A 424 -2.63 -19.37 -2.32
C ALA A 424 -1.11 -19.16 -2.17
N ILE A 425 -0.48 -19.82 -1.19
CA ILE A 425 0.97 -19.77 -0.99
C ILE A 425 1.70 -20.32 -2.22
N LYS A 426 1.22 -21.41 -2.81
CA LYS A 426 1.80 -22.00 -4.02
C LYS A 426 1.71 -21.06 -5.22
N GLN A 427 0.58 -20.39 -5.43
CA GLN A 427 0.43 -19.40 -6.50
C GLN A 427 1.41 -18.24 -6.30
N PHE A 428 1.47 -17.70 -5.09
CA PHE A 428 2.40 -16.65 -4.71
C PHE A 428 3.86 -17.05 -4.95
N GLN A 429 4.29 -18.23 -4.48
CA GLN A 429 5.65 -18.75 -4.68
C GLN A 429 5.99 -18.92 -6.16
N ALA A 430 5.05 -19.40 -6.98
CA ALA A 430 5.25 -19.51 -8.41
C ALA A 430 5.47 -18.15 -9.10
N ARG A 431 4.94 -17.05 -8.54
CA ARG A 431 5.19 -15.69 -9.04
C ARG A 431 6.52 -15.13 -8.54
N ILE A 432 6.84 -15.29 -7.26
CA ILE A 432 8.16 -14.94 -6.70
C ILE A 432 9.28 -15.60 -7.50
N GLN A 433 9.15 -16.89 -7.82
CA GLN A 433 10.15 -17.61 -8.60
C GLN A 433 10.34 -17.00 -10.00
N LYS A 434 9.26 -16.54 -10.65
CA LYS A 434 9.33 -15.87 -11.96
C LYS A 434 9.97 -14.48 -11.90
N LEU A 435 9.95 -13.85 -10.72
CA LEU A 435 10.62 -12.56 -10.47
C LEU A 435 12.07 -12.72 -10.00
N GLY A 436 12.54 -13.96 -9.76
CA GLY A 436 13.89 -14.21 -9.24
C GLY A 436 14.12 -13.72 -7.81
N LEU A 437 13.03 -13.46 -7.06
CA LEU A 437 13.05 -13.02 -5.67
C LEU A 437 13.22 -14.23 -4.72
N LYS A 438 13.71 -13.98 -3.50
CA LYS A 438 14.04 -15.05 -2.53
C LYS A 438 13.02 -15.22 -1.41
#